data_AF-A0A351JUT6-F1
#
_entry.id   AF-A0A351JUT6-F1
#
_cell.length_a   1.000
_cell.length_b   1.000
_cell.length_c   1.000
_cell.angle_alpha   90.00
_cell.angle_beta   90.00
_cell.angle_gamma   90.00
#
_symmetry.space_group_name_H-M   'P 1'
#
loop_
_entity.id
_entity.type
_entity.pdbx_description
1 polymer ?
#
loop_
_entity_poly.entity_id
_entity_poly.type
_entity_poly.pdbx_seq_one_letter_code
_entity_poly.pdbx_strand_id
1 'polypeptide(L)'
;MGPLTELLLMMGDRHEHVEKVIRPALESGRWVLCTRYTLSSLAYQGWGRGLDLDLIRRLNHLVTGGLEPDYVFLLDLPPQVAYERTRERDRFEGEGLAFFAQVRVGYLELIRSVPRAHVIDGTLPPERVLAEILARLPLSGI
;
A
#
# COMPACT_ATOMS: atom_id res chain seq x y z
N MET A 1 -8.31 14.84 13.61
CA MET A 1 -8.60 13.42 13.91
C MET A 1 -7.36 12.81 14.54
N GLY A 2 -7.47 11.98 15.59
CA GLY A 2 -6.31 11.35 16.22
C GLY A 2 -5.75 10.19 15.37
N PRO A 3 -4.44 9.88 15.43
CA PRO A 3 -3.85 8.79 14.64
C PRO A 3 -4.49 7.42 14.87
N LEU A 4 -4.89 7.09 16.10
CA LEU A 4 -5.59 5.83 16.38
C LEU A 4 -6.99 5.79 15.77
N THR A 5 -7.72 6.92 15.76
CA THR A 5 -9.02 7.03 15.08
C THR A 5 -8.86 6.87 13.57
N GLU A 6 -7.82 7.47 12.99
CA GLU A 6 -7.45 7.32 11.59
C GLU A 6 -7.13 5.86 11.26
N LEU A 7 -6.31 5.19 12.07
CA LEU A 7 -6.00 3.77 11.91
C LEU A 7 -7.26 2.91 11.96
N LEU A 8 -8.12 3.07 12.96
CA LEU A 8 -9.31 2.24 13.14
C LEU A 8 -10.34 2.41 12.01
N LEU A 9 -10.49 3.62 11.46
CA LEU A 9 -11.31 3.84 10.25
C LEU A 9 -10.72 3.13 9.02
N MET A 10 -9.40 3.20 8.83
CA MET A 10 -8.69 2.45 7.79
C MET A 10 -8.69 0.92 8.02
N MET A 11 -9.06 0.43 9.20
CA MET A 11 -9.23 -0.99 9.50
C MET A 11 -10.66 -1.45 9.20
N GLY A 12 -11.68 -0.65 9.57
CA GLY A 12 -13.08 -0.93 9.23
C GLY A 12 -13.32 -0.96 7.71
N ASP A 13 -12.77 0.02 6.99
CA ASP A 13 -12.77 0.06 5.51
C ASP A 13 -12.13 -1.20 4.91
N ARG A 14 -10.91 -1.56 5.34
CA ARG A 14 -10.21 -2.76 4.87
C ARG A 14 -10.98 -4.05 5.15
N HIS A 15 -11.67 -4.16 6.29
CA HIS A 15 -12.49 -5.33 6.61
C HIS A 15 -13.63 -5.50 5.60
N GLU A 16 -14.44 -4.46 5.43
CA GLU A 16 -15.56 -4.44 4.49
C GLU A 16 -15.10 -4.68 3.04
N HIS A 17 -14.00 -4.06 2.63
CA HIS A 17 -13.42 -4.25 1.30
C HIS A 17 -12.94 -5.69 1.06
N VAL A 18 -12.29 -6.31 2.06
CA VAL A 18 -11.87 -7.72 1.98
C VAL A 18 -13.07 -8.65 1.87
N GLU A 19 -14.04 -8.57 2.78
CA GLU A 19 -15.15 -9.53 2.83
C GLU A 19 -16.18 -9.34 1.70
N LYS A 20 -16.39 -8.12 1.20
CA LYS A 20 -17.43 -7.83 0.20
C LYS A 20 -16.93 -7.74 -1.25
N VAL A 21 -15.63 -7.59 -1.46
CA VAL A 21 -15.05 -7.45 -2.82
C VAL A 21 -13.89 -8.41 -3.05
N ILE A 22 -12.83 -8.35 -2.24
CA ILE A 22 -11.59 -9.09 -2.53
C ILE A 22 -11.80 -10.60 -2.39
N ARG A 23 -12.32 -11.06 -1.25
CA ARG A 23 -12.53 -12.49 -0.98
C ARG A 23 -13.52 -13.13 -1.99
N PRO A 24 -14.72 -12.57 -2.27
CA PRO A 24 -15.62 -13.12 -3.29
C PRO A 24 -15.04 -13.11 -4.72
N ALA A 25 -14.20 -12.13 -5.06
CA ALA A 25 -13.52 -12.09 -6.36
C ALA A 25 -12.48 -13.22 -6.48
N LEU A 26 -11.64 -13.42 -5.46
CA LEU A 26 -10.66 -14.52 -5.42
C LEU A 26 -11.34 -15.90 -5.42
N GLU A 27 -12.40 -16.08 -4.63
CA GLU A 27 -13.20 -17.33 -4.59
C GLU A 27 -13.88 -17.63 -5.93
N SER A 28 -14.20 -16.61 -6.73
CA SER A 28 -14.70 -16.76 -8.10
C SER A 28 -13.58 -16.93 -9.16
N GLY A 29 -12.34 -17.18 -8.73
CA GLY A 29 -11.20 -17.42 -9.60
C GLY A 29 -10.68 -16.18 -10.33
N ARG A 30 -11.06 -14.97 -9.90
CA ARG A 30 -10.64 -13.71 -10.52
C ARG A 30 -9.39 -13.16 -9.85
N TRP A 31 -8.55 -12.50 -10.63
CA TRP A 31 -7.46 -11.67 -10.13
C TRP A 31 -8.02 -10.39 -9.51
N VAL A 32 -7.41 -9.92 -8.41
CA VAL A 32 -7.75 -8.65 -7.77
C VAL A 32 -6.53 -7.74 -7.76
N LEU A 33 -6.61 -6.60 -8.45
CA LEU A 33 -5.63 -5.53 -8.38
C LEU A 33 -6.10 -4.49 -7.36
N CYS A 34 -5.48 -4.45 -6.18
CA CYS A 34 -5.84 -3.53 -5.11
C CYS A 34 -4.84 -2.36 -5.02
N THR A 35 -5.33 -1.12 -5.12
CA THR A 35 -4.53 0.09 -4.92
C THR A 35 -4.41 0.38 -3.42
N ARG A 36 -3.20 0.18 -2.85
CA ARG A 36 -2.90 0.17 -1.39
C ARG A 36 -3.49 -1.06 -0.67
N TYR A 37 -2.87 -1.47 0.44
CA TYR A 37 -3.35 -2.58 1.28
C TYR A 37 -2.79 -2.49 2.73
N THR A 38 -2.36 -3.60 3.34
CA THR A 38 -1.80 -3.71 4.70
C THR A 38 -0.49 -2.93 4.90
N LEU A 39 0.39 -2.88 3.91
CA LEU A 39 1.62 -2.06 3.99
C LEU A 39 1.34 -0.57 4.16
N SER A 40 0.23 -0.06 3.63
CA SER A 40 -0.06 1.37 3.67
C SER A 40 -0.43 1.86 5.07
N SER A 41 -1.10 1.04 5.90
CA SER A 41 -1.35 1.39 7.31
C SER A 41 -0.06 1.36 8.13
N LEU A 42 0.85 0.40 7.84
CA LEU A 42 2.17 0.34 8.47
C LEU A 42 3.05 1.54 8.09
N ALA A 43 3.06 1.97 6.82
CA ALA A 43 3.84 3.12 6.36
C ALA A 43 3.25 4.47 6.83
N TYR A 44 1.94 4.70 6.64
CA TYR A 44 1.32 5.99 6.99
C TYR A 44 1.08 6.14 8.49
N GLN A 45 0.39 5.20 9.13
CA GLN A 45 0.07 5.31 10.57
C GLN A 45 1.20 4.81 11.48
N GLY A 46 1.99 3.84 11.04
CA GLY A 46 3.19 3.40 11.77
C GLY A 46 4.32 4.43 11.65
N TRP A 47 5.01 4.47 10.51
CA TRP A 47 6.17 5.35 10.32
C TRP A 47 5.79 6.84 10.24
N GLY A 48 4.71 7.19 9.55
CA GLY A 48 4.28 8.59 9.40
C GLY A 48 3.63 9.21 10.65
N ARG A 49 2.84 8.45 11.42
CA ARG A 49 2.16 8.96 12.64
C ARG A 49 2.78 8.50 13.97
N GLY A 50 3.75 7.59 13.96
CA GLY A 50 4.42 7.07 15.15
C GLY A 50 3.61 6.07 15.99
N LEU A 51 2.66 5.35 15.40
CA LEU A 51 1.93 4.28 16.10
C LEU A 51 2.72 2.96 16.14
N ASP A 52 2.44 2.15 17.16
CA ASP A 52 2.99 0.79 17.32
C ASP A 52 2.75 -0.07 16.06
N LEU A 53 3.84 -0.48 15.42
CA LEU A 53 3.82 -1.35 14.24
C LEU A 53 3.22 -2.72 14.55
N ASP A 54 3.39 -3.25 15.76
CA ASP A 54 2.84 -4.57 16.12
C ASP A 54 1.35 -4.50 16.41
N LEU A 55 0.84 -3.38 16.94
CA LEU A 55 -0.60 -3.09 16.97
C LEU A 55 -1.18 -3.04 15.56
N ILE A 56 -0.52 -2.34 14.63
CA ILE A 56 -0.96 -2.26 13.23
C ILE A 56 -0.92 -3.64 12.55
N ARG A 57 0.13 -4.45 12.79
CA ARG A 57 0.22 -5.84 12.28
C ARG A 57 -0.94 -6.70 12.81
N ARG A 58 -1.18 -6.69 14.13
CA ARG A 58 -2.29 -7.43 14.76
C ARG A 58 -3.65 -7.01 14.19
N LEU A 59 -3.88 -5.70 14.03
CA LEU A 59 -5.12 -5.17 13.45
C LEU A 59 -5.28 -5.51 11.98
N ASN A 60 -4.24 -5.35 11.15
CA ASN A 60 -4.26 -5.74 9.74
C ASN A 60 -4.64 -7.22 9.60
N HIS A 61 -3.93 -8.12 10.29
CA HIS A 61 -4.19 -9.56 10.24
C HIS A 61 -5.62 -9.91 10.66
N LEU A 62 -6.14 -9.27 11.71
CA LEU A 62 -7.51 -9.46 12.19
C LEU A 62 -8.54 -9.06 11.13
N VAL A 63 -8.41 -7.88 10.51
CA VAL A 63 -9.44 -7.40 9.56
C VAL A 63 -9.39 -8.04 8.19
N THR A 64 -8.24 -8.58 7.76
CA THR A 64 -8.10 -9.32 6.50
C THR A 64 -8.40 -10.82 6.65
N GLY A 65 -8.54 -11.33 7.89
CA GLY A 65 -8.55 -12.77 8.16
C GLY A 65 -7.25 -13.46 7.75
N GLY A 66 -6.12 -12.74 7.81
CA GLY A 66 -4.82 -13.22 7.32
C GLY A 66 -4.66 -13.26 5.79
N LEU A 67 -5.58 -12.67 5.02
CA LEU A 67 -5.43 -12.54 3.56
C LEU A 67 -4.31 -11.55 3.23
N GLU A 68 -3.21 -12.05 2.67
CA GLU A 68 -2.07 -11.27 2.16
C GLU A 68 -1.96 -11.41 0.62
N PRO A 69 -1.39 -10.41 -0.09
CA PRO A 69 -1.30 -10.42 -1.55
C PRO A 69 -0.17 -11.33 -2.08
N ASP A 70 -0.42 -11.98 -3.23
CA ASP A 70 0.58 -12.82 -3.91
C ASP A 70 1.79 -12.04 -4.46
N TYR A 71 1.59 -10.77 -4.85
CA TYR A 71 2.59 -9.88 -5.41
C TYR A 71 2.38 -8.46 -4.87
N VAL A 72 3.46 -7.74 -4.61
CA VAL A 72 3.40 -6.34 -4.17
C VAL A 72 4.35 -5.48 -5.01
N PHE A 73 3.79 -4.46 -5.66
CA PHE A 73 4.55 -3.49 -6.44
C PHE A 73 4.61 -2.16 -5.71
N LEU A 74 5.79 -1.79 -5.21
CA LEU A 74 6.06 -0.48 -4.61
C LEU A 74 6.63 0.44 -5.69
N LEU A 75 5.84 1.44 -6.09
CA LEU A 75 6.33 2.54 -6.92
C LEU A 75 7.06 3.54 -6.03
N ASP A 76 8.39 3.50 -6.04
CA ASP A 76 9.22 4.40 -5.24
C ASP A 76 9.59 5.67 -6.00
N LEU A 77 9.44 6.83 -5.37
CA LEU A 77 9.84 8.12 -5.90
C LEU A 77 10.08 9.14 -4.77
N PRO A 78 10.90 10.18 -4.98
CA PRO A 78 11.11 11.21 -3.97
C PRO A 78 9.80 11.94 -3.59
N PRO A 79 9.57 12.28 -2.30
CA PRO A 79 8.36 12.98 -1.87
C PRO A 79 8.05 14.28 -2.62
N GLN A 80 9.08 15.00 -3.07
CA GLN A 80 8.98 16.22 -3.87
C GLN A 80 8.35 15.93 -5.24
N VAL A 81 8.84 14.90 -5.94
CA VAL A 81 8.33 14.47 -7.25
C VAL A 81 6.88 13.96 -7.14
N ALA A 82 6.53 13.30 -6.04
CA ALA A 82 5.15 12.92 -5.75
C ALA A 82 4.26 14.17 -5.56
N TYR A 83 4.66 15.09 -4.67
CA TYR A 83 3.95 16.33 -4.35
C TYR A 83 3.75 17.27 -5.54
N GLU A 84 4.67 17.28 -6.50
CA GLU A 84 4.57 18.00 -7.78
C GLU A 84 3.58 17.35 -8.77
N ARG A 85 3.45 16.01 -8.75
CA ARG A 85 2.53 15.26 -9.62
C ARG A 85 1.10 15.21 -9.07
N THR A 86 0.93 15.32 -7.76
CA THR A 86 -0.37 15.35 -7.05
C THR A 86 -1.16 16.63 -7.39
N ARG A 87 -2.10 16.50 -8.33
CA ARG A 87 -2.99 17.60 -8.78
C ARG A 87 -4.11 17.92 -7.80
N GLU A 88 -4.81 16.90 -7.33
CA GLU A 88 -5.82 16.99 -6.29
C GLU A 88 -5.20 16.47 -4.99
N ARG A 89 -5.43 17.18 -3.89
CA ARG A 89 -4.86 16.82 -2.59
C ARG A 89 -5.97 16.37 -1.66
N ASP A 90 -5.90 15.13 -1.21
CA ASP A 90 -6.73 14.68 -0.10
C ASP A 90 -6.11 15.18 1.22
N ARG A 91 -6.66 14.76 2.35
CA ARG A 91 -6.15 15.14 3.66
C ARG A 91 -4.71 14.67 3.88
N PHE A 92 -4.28 13.55 3.31
CA PHE A 92 -2.93 13.02 3.50
C PHE A 92 -1.85 13.85 2.80
N GLU A 93 -2.12 14.44 1.64
CA GLU A 93 -1.21 15.33 0.91
C GLU A 93 -1.42 16.82 1.24
N GLY A 94 -2.21 17.08 2.30
CA GLY A 94 -2.04 18.24 3.17
C GLY A 94 -0.91 18.09 4.21
N GLU A 95 -0.35 16.89 4.41
CA GLU A 95 0.78 16.67 5.33
C GLU A 95 2.11 17.14 4.69
N GLY A 96 3.04 17.64 5.51
CA GLY A 96 4.30 18.19 5.02
C GLY A 96 5.28 17.15 4.46
N LEU A 97 6.23 17.58 3.62
CA LEU A 97 7.24 16.71 2.99
C LEU A 97 8.01 15.81 3.98
N ALA A 98 8.18 16.25 5.24
CA ALA A 98 8.82 15.46 6.30
C ALA A 98 8.01 14.20 6.69
N PHE A 99 6.66 14.28 6.69
CA PHE A 99 5.79 13.12 6.88
C PHE A 99 5.98 12.12 5.75
N PHE A 100 5.91 12.57 4.50
CA PHE A 100 6.10 11.71 3.32
C PHE A 100 7.51 11.11 3.21
N ALA A 101 8.54 11.81 3.71
CA ALA A 101 9.87 11.23 3.83
C ALA A 101 9.88 10.01 4.79
N GLN A 102 9.24 10.10 5.96
CA GLN A 102 9.12 8.97 6.89
C GLN A 102 8.24 7.84 6.32
N VAL A 103 7.14 8.17 5.64
CA VAL A 103 6.30 7.18 4.95
C VAL A 103 7.09 6.43 3.85
N ARG A 104 7.94 7.12 3.08
CA ARG A 104 8.81 6.50 2.07
C ARG A 104 9.84 5.57 2.70
N VAL A 105 10.54 6.02 3.76
CA VAL A 105 11.47 5.17 4.52
C VAL A 105 10.74 3.94 5.05
N GLY A 106 9.55 4.12 5.62
CA GLY A 106 8.71 3.02 6.11
C GLY A 106 8.38 1.99 5.04
N TYR A 107 7.93 2.41 3.86
CA TYR A 107 7.72 1.48 2.74
C TYR A 107 9.00 0.75 2.32
N LEU A 108 10.13 1.46 2.18
CA LEU A 108 11.41 0.88 1.73
C LEU A 108 12.06 -0.08 2.74
N GLU A 109 11.72 0.02 4.02
CA GLU A 109 12.09 -0.96 5.05
C GLU A 109 11.10 -2.15 5.07
N LEU A 110 9.79 -1.87 5.12
CA LEU A 110 8.74 -2.89 5.20
C LEU A 110 8.72 -3.85 3.99
N ILE A 111 8.96 -3.32 2.78
CA ILE A 111 8.90 -4.10 1.54
C ILE A 111 9.94 -5.23 1.50
N ARG A 112 11.04 -5.11 2.26
CA ARG A 112 12.11 -6.13 2.34
C ARG A 112 11.68 -7.42 3.02
N SER A 113 10.64 -7.37 3.86
CA SER A 113 10.08 -8.55 4.54
C SER A 113 8.91 -9.21 3.79
N VAL A 114 8.53 -8.72 2.60
CA VAL A 114 7.37 -9.22 1.86
C VAL A 114 7.82 -10.17 0.74
N PRO A 115 7.40 -11.46 0.75
CA PRO A 115 7.66 -12.38 -0.34
C PRO A 115 7.06 -11.88 -1.66
N ARG A 116 7.74 -12.09 -2.79
CA ARG A 116 7.29 -11.67 -4.14
C ARG A 116 6.96 -10.16 -4.24
N ALA A 117 7.64 -9.34 -3.45
CA ALA A 117 7.58 -7.89 -3.57
C ALA A 117 8.64 -7.33 -4.53
N HIS A 118 8.30 -6.23 -5.17
CA HIS A 118 9.12 -5.55 -6.17
C HIS A 118 9.06 -4.05 -5.99
N VAL A 119 10.23 -3.41 -5.82
CA VAL A 119 10.37 -1.96 -5.94
C VAL A 119 10.57 -1.62 -7.42
N ILE A 120 9.90 -0.57 -7.89
CA ILE A 120 9.92 -0.06 -9.26
C ILE A 120 10.12 1.46 -9.19
N ASP A 121 10.89 2.03 -10.11
CA ASP A 121 11.17 3.46 -10.17
C ASP A 121 9.93 4.23 -10.67
N GLY A 122 9.20 4.84 -9.74
CA GLY A 122 8.03 5.67 -10.00
C GLY A 122 8.36 7.02 -10.63
N THR A 123 9.63 7.40 -10.81
CA THR A 123 10.00 8.62 -11.54
C THR A 123 9.87 8.43 -13.06
N LEU A 124 9.95 7.19 -13.55
CA LEU A 124 9.85 6.84 -14.96
C LEU A 124 8.48 7.17 -15.61
N PRO A 125 8.40 7.25 -16.95
CA PRO A 125 7.12 7.36 -17.67
C PRO A 125 6.17 6.17 -17.38
N PRO A 126 4.84 6.37 -17.38
CA PRO A 126 3.87 5.33 -17.03
C PRO A 126 3.99 4.04 -17.86
N GLU A 127 4.38 4.15 -19.12
CA GLU A 127 4.55 3.03 -20.05
C GLU A 127 5.73 2.15 -19.65
N ARG A 128 6.79 2.76 -19.10
CA ARG A 128 7.97 2.06 -18.58
C ARG A 128 7.65 1.36 -17.26
N VAL A 129 6.94 2.04 -16.36
CA VAL A 129 6.47 1.48 -15.08
C VAL A 129 5.55 0.27 -15.36
N LEU A 130 4.60 0.40 -16.30
CA LEU A 130 3.69 -0.68 -16.68
C LEU A 130 4.44 -1.88 -17.26
N ALA A 131 5.34 -1.67 -18.22
CA ALA A 131 6.17 -2.74 -18.77
C ALA A 131 7.02 -3.44 -17.69
N GLU A 132 7.50 -2.68 -16.70
CA GLU A 132 8.30 -3.19 -15.60
C GLU A 132 7.50 -4.05 -14.60
N ILE A 133 6.23 -3.72 -14.37
CA ILE A 133 5.27 -4.55 -13.62
C ILE A 133 4.94 -5.83 -14.39
N LEU A 134 4.55 -5.71 -15.65
CA LEU A 134 4.11 -6.85 -16.47
C LEU A 134 5.21 -7.91 -16.63
N ALA A 135 6.48 -7.50 -16.75
CA ALA A 135 7.63 -8.40 -16.84
C ALA A 135 7.94 -9.20 -15.55
N ARG A 136 7.28 -8.89 -14.43
CA ARG A 136 7.41 -9.60 -13.14
C ARG A 136 6.20 -10.46 -12.78
N LEU A 137 5.07 -10.26 -13.45
CA LEU A 137 3.88 -11.09 -13.27
C LEU A 137 4.05 -12.44 -13.99
N PRO A 138 3.45 -13.53 -13.47
CA PRO A 138 3.52 -14.87 -14.08
C PRO A 138 2.56 -14.97 -15.28
N LEU A 139 2.76 -14.13 -16.30
CA LEU A 139 1.92 -14.05 -17.51
C LEU A 139 2.27 -15.17 -18.51
N SER A 140 2.17 -16.41 -18.05
CA SER A 140 2.39 -17.62 -18.84
C SER A 140 1.08 -18.09 -19.48
N GLY A 141 0.77 -17.57 -20.67
CA GLY A 141 -0.37 -18.02 -21.47
C GLY A 141 -1.64 -17.18 -21.29
N ILE A 142 -1.58 -15.93 -21.78
CA ILE A 142 -2.74 -15.18 -22.28
C ILE A 142 -2.70 -15.28 -23.81
#